data_AF-A0A816MX95-F1
#
_entry.id   AF-A0A816MX95-F1
#
_cell.length_a   1.000
_cell.length_b   1.000
_cell.length_c   1.000
_cell.angle_alpha   90.00
_cell.angle_beta   90.00
_cell.angle_gamma   90.00
#
_symmetry.space_group_name_H-M   'P 1'
#
loop_
_entity.id
_entity.type
_entity.pdbx_description
1 polymer ?
#
loop_
_entity_poly.entity_id
_entity_poly.type
_entity_poly.pdbx_seq_one_letter_code
_entity_poly.pdbx_strand_id
1 'polypeptide(L)'
;MSTKQGRESGSTSVKKEEKKVKSESASTHVTLRFKGQVREEVRVFRMRRNVEMRKVMKRYGETRGVKWTPFVFILKDGTRIRESHTPDELELKDGAKIDAMLHHEGGGYAESDVLEVNRGLLKELEDMGFSMARAAWGLHHSGNSSLEAAVNWIVDHENDSQFDKTPVVEFNIEIESPSPGDDTAETAQARANELKERARKLREEEETKREREREKERIRAGKEMMETRRIAEENERKRNIALRKAEKEEEKKAREKVMMKVNADKAERKSRLGLPTVAESTSTSTLVAPLDTKKMLMPSKSKEMRECLRSLRRNHKEEDPRTMRRAFDTLLMIVRNAAKTPDEEKYRRIRVTNRLFQERVGRFKEGLEFMELCGFKREGGSEFLSLAKHDADLSLLRDAAFQLQSAVTNPFFGLLSKEAAEE
;
A
#
# COMPACT_ATOMS: atom_id res chain seq x y z
N MET A 1 -69.83 -31.42 37.68
CA MET A 1 -70.33 -30.07 38.03
C MET A 1 -69.22 -29.09 37.62
N SER A 2 -69.31 -28.47 36.44
CA SER A 2 -69.67 -27.04 36.24
C SER A 2 -68.91 -26.12 37.20
N THR A 3 -68.07 -25.15 36.81
CA THR A 3 -68.07 -24.15 35.70
C THR A 3 -66.74 -23.36 35.88
N LYS A 4 -65.96 -22.91 34.88
CA LYS A 4 -66.03 -21.64 34.10
C LYS A 4 -64.69 -21.54 33.34
N GLN A 5 -64.64 -21.59 31.99
CA GLN A 5 -64.60 -20.47 31.03
C GLN A 5 -63.46 -19.44 31.16
N GLY A 6 -62.71 -19.25 30.05
CA GLY A 6 -62.03 -18.01 29.64
C GLY A 6 -60.50 -18.14 29.48
N ARG A 7 -59.94 -18.45 28.29
CA ARG A 7 -59.43 -17.50 27.24
C ARG A 7 -58.42 -16.49 27.82
N GLU A 8 -57.15 -16.44 27.41
CA GLU A 8 -56.63 -15.97 26.11
C GLU A 8 -55.11 -16.24 26.04
N SER A 9 -54.62 -17.01 25.05
CA SER A 9 -54.02 -16.57 23.78
C SER A 9 -52.54 -16.14 23.87
N GLY A 10 -51.67 -17.02 23.38
CA GLY A 10 -50.49 -16.59 22.65
C GLY A 10 -50.88 -15.99 21.29
N SER A 11 -50.14 -14.98 20.86
CA SER A 11 -50.07 -14.44 19.51
C SER A 11 -48.81 -13.58 19.45
N THR A 12 -47.73 -14.06 18.83
CA THR A 12 -47.35 -13.80 17.42
C THR A 12 -47.03 -12.34 17.07
N SER A 13 -45.85 -12.20 16.45
CA SER A 13 -45.59 -11.43 15.22
C SER A 13 -45.12 -9.97 15.28
N VAL A 14 -43.89 -9.79 14.75
CA VAL A 14 -43.57 -9.02 13.52
C VAL A 14 -43.00 -7.59 13.65
N LYS A 15 -41.98 -7.36 12.79
CA LYS A 15 -41.43 -6.09 12.24
C LYS A 15 -40.54 -5.28 13.20
N LYS A 16 -39.51 -4.56 12.75
CA LYS A 16 -39.18 -4.01 11.42
C LYS A 16 -37.70 -3.58 11.44
N GLU A 17 -37.00 -3.71 10.33
CA GLU A 17 -35.88 -2.81 10.01
C GLU A 17 -36.40 -1.36 9.96
N GLU A 18 -35.68 -0.43 10.59
CA GLU A 18 -35.63 0.96 10.13
C GLU A 18 -34.32 1.62 10.59
N LYS A 19 -33.51 2.03 9.61
CA LYS A 19 -32.36 2.93 9.75
C LYS A 19 -32.78 4.22 10.46
N LYS A 20 -31.98 4.67 11.44
CA LYS A 20 -31.87 6.11 11.76
C LYS A 20 -30.43 6.50 12.05
N VAL A 21 -30.03 7.61 11.45
CA VAL A 21 -28.68 8.17 11.33
C VAL A 21 -28.29 8.94 12.61
N LYS A 22 -27.05 8.70 13.07
CA LYS A 22 -26.06 9.57 13.75
C LYS A 22 -26.52 10.49 14.91
N SER A 23 -25.99 10.19 16.11
CA SER A 23 -25.41 11.20 17.01
C SER A 23 -24.19 10.59 17.71
N GLU A 24 -23.00 11.12 17.45
CA GLU A 24 -21.73 10.76 18.10
C GLU A 24 -21.82 11.03 19.61
N SER A 25 -22.08 10.00 20.41
CA SER A 25 -21.81 10.05 21.84
C SER A 25 -20.30 9.93 22.04
N ALA A 26 -19.66 10.99 22.53
CA ALA A 26 -18.24 10.98 22.87
C ALA A 26 -17.91 9.76 23.76
N SER A 27 -17.10 8.83 23.25
CA SER A 27 -16.64 7.68 24.02
C SER A 27 -15.93 8.17 25.28
N THR A 28 -16.38 7.76 26.46
CA THR A 28 -15.80 8.17 27.76
C THR A 28 -14.33 7.76 27.93
N HIS A 29 -13.87 6.81 27.11
CA HIS A 29 -12.51 6.30 27.12
C HIS A 29 -11.83 6.54 25.77
N VAL A 30 -10.53 6.79 25.83
CA VAL A 30 -9.63 6.97 24.69
C VAL A 30 -8.50 5.94 24.75
N THR A 31 -8.16 5.41 23.58
CA THR A 31 -7.04 4.50 23.38
C THR A 31 -5.83 5.28 22.87
N LEU A 32 -4.69 5.19 23.54
CA LEU A 32 -3.46 5.90 23.23
C LEU A 32 -2.36 4.91 22.86
N ARG A 33 -1.56 5.24 21.85
CA ARG A 33 -0.48 4.40 21.31
C ARG A 33 0.87 5.09 21.53
N PHE A 34 1.69 4.56 22.41
CA PHE A 34 3.00 5.10 22.74
C PHE A 34 4.08 4.43 21.90
N LYS A 35 4.88 5.23 21.21
CA LYS A 35 6.00 4.76 20.38
C LYS A 35 7.32 5.28 20.97
N GLY A 36 8.27 4.36 21.18
CA GLY A 36 9.63 4.69 21.62
C GLY A 36 10.57 5.09 20.48
N GLN A 37 11.75 5.57 20.82
CA GLN A 37 12.76 6.12 19.90
C GLN A 37 13.49 5.06 19.04
N VAL A 38 13.58 3.79 19.49
CA VAL A 38 14.41 2.75 18.84
C VAL A 38 13.58 1.52 18.52
N ARG A 39 13.13 1.35 17.25
CA ARG A 39 12.48 0.14 16.66
C ARG A 39 11.62 -0.72 17.61
N GLU A 40 10.95 -0.08 18.58
CA GLU A 40 10.30 -0.76 19.70
C GLU A 40 8.82 -0.96 19.40
N GLU A 41 8.23 -1.96 20.06
CA GLU A 41 6.83 -2.28 19.94
C GLU A 41 5.95 -1.14 20.47
N VAL A 42 4.96 -0.74 19.66
CA VAL A 42 4.02 0.33 20.02
C VAL A 42 3.12 -0.15 21.14
N ARG A 43 3.22 0.47 22.31
CA ARG A 43 2.41 0.10 23.49
C ARG A 43 1.08 0.81 23.47
N VAL A 44 0.00 0.08 23.69
CA VAL A 44 -1.37 0.61 23.64
C VAL A 44 -1.95 0.66 25.05
N PHE A 45 -2.46 1.83 25.45
CA PHE A 45 -3.09 2.06 26.75
C PHE A 45 -4.48 2.65 26.56
N ARG A 46 -5.45 2.19 27.35
CA ARG A 46 -6.81 2.74 27.36
C ARG A 46 -7.02 3.51 28.66
N MET A 47 -7.48 4.75 28.58
CA MET A 47 -7.76 5.60 29.73
C MET A 47 -9.06 6.40 29.55
N ARG A 48 -9.58 6.97 30.63
CA ARG A 48 -10.74 7.89 30.57
C ARG A 48 -10.29 9.28 30.10
N ARG A 49 -11.16 9.97 29.36
CA ARG A 49 -10.85 11.32 28.81
C ARG A 49 -10.70 12.40 29.87
N ASN A 50 -11.31 12.22 31.04
CA ASN A 50 -11.28 13.14 32.18
C ASN A 50 -10.16 12.86 33.19
N VAL A 51 -9.20 11.99 32.85
CA VAL A 51 -8.12 11.58 33.76
C VAL A 51 -6.80 12.15 33.25
N GLU A 52 -6.01 12.72 34.15
CA GLU A 52 -4.70 13.27 33.86
C GLU A 52 -3.75 12.27 33.18
N MET A 53 -2.97 12.77 32.23
CA MET A 53 -1.98 12.01 31.47
C MET A 53 -0.86 11.45 32.36
N ARG A 54 -0.63 11.98 33.56
CA ARG A 54 0.30 11.44 34.57
C ARG A 54 0.15 9.93 34.79
N LYS A 55 -1.08 9.40 34.83
CA LYS A 55 -1.33 7.98 35.12
C LYS A 55 -0.79 7.05 34.03
N VAL A 56 -0.96 7.42 32.75
CA VAL A 56 -0.43 6.59 31.64
C VAL A 56 1.06 6.78 31.47
N MET A 57 1.59 7.99 31.72
CA MET A 57 3.03 8.25 31.70
C MET A 57 3.73 7.39 32.76
N LYS A 58 3.21 7.36 33.99
CA LYS A 58 3.72 6.50 35.07
C LYS A 58 3.68 5.02 34.67
N ARG A 59 2.55 4.56 34.12
CA ARG A 59 2.40 3.17 33.68
C ARG A 59 3.34 2.81 32.52
N TYR A 60 3.60 3.75 31.62
CA TYR A 60 4.57 3.59 30.54
C TYR A 60 6.01 3.50 31.06
N GLY A 61 6.37 4.26 32.09
CA GLY A 61 7.66 4.15 32.78
C GLY A 61 7.84 2.82 33.51
N GLU A 62 6.87 2.40 34.32
CA GLU A 62 6.83 1.07 34.97
C GLU A 62 6.94 -0.07 33.92
N THR A 63 6.30 0.15 32.78
CA THR A 63 6.52 -0.46 31.44
C THR A 63 7.94 -0.94 31.11
N ARG A 64 8.88 -0.04 31.42
CA ARG A 64 10.27 -0.02 30.99
C ARG A 64 11.23 -0.18 32.17
N GLY A 65 10.71 -0.30 33.39
CA GLY A 65 11.53 -0.34 34.61
C GLY A 65 12.23 1.00 34.93
N VAL A 66 11.79 2.10 34.32
CA VAL A 66 12.38 3.45 34.51
C VAL A 66 11.28 4.40 34.98
N LYS A 67 11.63 5.39 35.82
CA LYS A 67 10.66 6.46 36.15
C LYS A 67 10.20 7.15 34.87
N TRP A 68 8.99 7.68 34.87
CA TRP A 68 8.44 8.37 33.71
C TRP A 68 9.02 9.77 33.50
N THR A 69 9.73 10.32 34.51
CA THR A 69 10.32 11.66 34.52
C THR A 69 11.32 11.94 33.39
N PRO A 70 12.18 11.01 32.94
CA PRO A 70 13.14 11.27 31.86
C PRO A 70 12.49 11.18 30.47
N PHE A 71 11.21 10.78 30.39
CA PHE A 71 10.51 10.67 29.11
C PHE A 71 9.80 11.98 28.78
N VAL A 72 10.05 12.48 27.58
CA VAL A 72 9.29 13.58 26.97
C VAL A 72 8.24 12.98 26.06
N PHE A 73 6.97 13.28 26.33
CA PHE A 73 5.82 12.78 25.59
C PHE A 73 5.31 13.86 24.62
N ILE A 74 5.30 13.54 23.33
CA ILE A 74 4.99 14.48 22.26
C ILE A 74 3.90 13.88 21.36
N LEU A 75 2.91 14.70 21.00
CA LEU A 75 1.88 14.33 20.03
C LEU A 75 2.40 14.47 18.59
N LYS A 76 1.69 13.88 17.63
CA LYS A 76 2.03 14.00 16.20
C LYS A 76 2.08 15.43 15.68
N ASP A 77 1.38 16.36 16.32
CA ASP A 77 1.34 17.77 15.97
C ASP A 77 2.50 18.57 16.59
N GLY A 78 3.39 17.92 17.37
CA GLY A 78 4.51 18.56 18.06
C GLY A 78 4.16 19.09 19.45
N THR A 79 2.92 18.95 19.90
CA THR A 79 2.50 19.42 21.22
C THR A 79 3.11 18.56 22.31
N ARG A 80 3.83 19.19 23.25
CA ARG A 80 4.37 18.52 24.44
C ARG A 80 3.24 18.28 25.45
N ILE A 81 3.06 17.01 25.82
CA ILE A 81 2.06 16.61 26.80
C ILE A 81 2.67 16.77 28.19
N ARG A 82 2.05 17.63 29.02
CA ARG A 82 2.38 17.75 30.44
C ARG A 82 1.58 16.74 31.26
N GLU A 83 2.04 16.50 32.49
CA GLU A 83 1.41 15.53 33.39
C GLU A 83 -0.02 15.91 33.81
N SER A 84 -0.31 17.22 33.91
CA SER A 84 -1.62 17.75 34.32
C SER A 84 -2.66 17.77 33.21
N HIS A 85 -2.25 17.61 31.95
CA HIS A 85 -3.20 17.65 30.83
C HIS A 85 -4.14 16.46 30.87
N THR A 86 -5.38 16.68 30.45
CA THR A 86 -6.34 15.60 30.20
C THR A 86 -6.45 15.29 28.70
N PRO A 87 -6.81 14.05 28.32
CA PRO A 87 -7.08 13.73 26.92
C PRO A 87 -8.19 14.55 26.29
N ASP A 88 -9.14 15.06 27.08
CA ASP A 88 -10.22 15.91 26.57
C ASP A 88 -9.73 17.32 26.24
N GLU A 89 -8.89 17.91 27.09
CA GLU A 89 -8.22 19.20 26.83
C GLU A 89 -7.31 19.15 25.59
N LEU A 90 -6.68 18.00 25.35
CA LEU A 90 -5.82 17.78 24.18
C LEU A 90 -6.60 17.25 22.96
N GLU A 91 -7.92 17.18 23.05
CA GLU A 91 -8.84 16.66 22.02
C GLU A 91 -8.39 15.32 21.40
N LEU A 92 -7.81 14.45 22.22
CA LEU A 92 -7.20 13.21 21.74
C LEU A 92 -8.27 12.28 21.18
N LYS A 93 -8.06 11.90 19.92
CA LYS A 93 -8.90 10.92 19.23
C LYS A 93 -8.52 9.49 19.63
N ASP A 94 -9.47 8.57 19.50
CA ASP A 94 -9.20 7.15 19.77
C ASP A 94 -8.13 6.62 18.81
N GLY A 95 -7.08 6.04 19.38
CA GLY A 95 -5.88 5.61 18.65
C GLY A 95 -4.80 6.67 18.47
N ALA A 96 -4.84 7.79 19.20
CA ALA A 96 -3.81 8.85 19.13
C ALA A 96 -2.41 8.27 19.37
N LYS A 97 -1.45 8.68 18.53
CA LYS A 97 -0.04 8.24 18.65
C LYS A 97 0.75 9.29 19.42
N ILE A 98 1.44 8.85 20.46
CA ILE A 98 2.30 9.66 21.33
C ILE A 98 3.71 9.11 21.19
N ASP A 99 4.64 9.95 20.78
CA ASP A 99 6.05 9.60 20.76
C ASP A 99 6.62 9.90 22.14
N ALA A 100 7.23 8.89 22.76
CA ALA A 100 7.88 8.99 24.06
C ALA A 100 9.38 8.90 23.84
N MET A 101 10.03 10.06 23.85
CA MET A 101 11.47 10.19 23.66
C MET A 101 12.14 10.15 25.02
N LEU A 102 13.14 9.29 25.16
CA LEU A 102 13.96 9.25 26.37
C LEU A 102 14.97 10.40 26.24
N HIS A 103 14.86 11.42 27.08
CA HIS A 103 16.02 12.28 27.31
C HIS A 103 17.01 11.43 28.12
N HIS A 104 18.14 11.09 27.50
CA HIS A 104 19.29 10.63 28.26
C HIS A 104 19.78 11.84 29.08
N GLU A 105 19.28 11.96 30.30
CA GLU A 105 20.09 12.50 31.37
C GLU A 105 21.23 11.48 31.57
N GLY A 106 22.37 11.77 30.94
CA GLY A 106 23.57 10.99 31.14
C GLY A 106 24.01 11.15 32.59
N GLY A 107 23.89 10.08 33.37
CA GLY A 107 24.55 9.93 34.66
C GLY A 107 23.96 10.80 35.79
N GLY A 108 23.62 10.16 36.90
CA GLY A 108 23.22 10.89 38.09
C GLY A 108 24.31 11.84 38.55
N TYR A 109 23.98 13.12 38.65
CA TYR A 109 24.69 14.07 39.49
C TYR A 109 23.65 14.65 40.44
N ALA A 110 23.92 14.47 41.73
CA ALA A 110 23.37 15.35 42.74
C ALA A 110 23.73 16.78 42.32
N GLU A 111 22.71 17.63 42.21
CA GLU A 111 22.76 19.08 42.45
C GLU A 111 24.20 19.62 42.57
N SER A 112 24.86 19.80 41.43
CA SER A 112 26.17 20.42 41.32
C SER A 112 25.97 21.65 40.46
N ASP A 113 25.96 22.80 41.14
CA ASP A 113 25.81 24.12 40.54
C ASP A 113 26.79 24.27 39.37
N VAL A 114 26.24 24.43 38.17
CA VAL A 114 27.00 24.80 36.98
C VAL A 114 27.35 26.28 37.14
N LEU A 115 28.63 26.60 37.31
CA LEU A 115 29.07 27.99 37.47
C LEU A 115 29.52 28.54 36.12
N GLU A 116 28.82 29.58 35.66
CA GLU A 116 29.22 30.37 34.48
C GLU A 116 30.30 31.38 34.88
N VAL A 117 31.53 31.20 34.39
CA VAL A 117 32.67 32.08 34.71
C VAL A 117 33.45 32.53 33.48
N ASN A 118 33.89 33.80 33.49
CA ASN A 118 34.70 34.38 32.42
C ASN A 118 36.12 33.79 32.43
N ARG A 119 36.52 33.17 31.31
CA ARG A 119 37.80 32.46 31.19
C ARG A 119 39.04 33.36 31.29
N GLY A 120 38.94 34.63 30.89
CA GLY A 120 40.04 35.60 30.96
C GLY A 120 40.35 35.96 32.40
N LEU A 121 39.33 36.42 33.13
CA LEU A 121 39.44 36.76 34.56
C LEU A 121 39.82 35.54 35.42
N LEU A 122 39.31 34.36 35.07
CA LEU A 122 39.64 33.12 35.76
C LEU A 122 41.14 32.81 35.66
N LYS A 123 41.72 33.00 34.47
CA LYS A 123 43.15 32.80 34.25
C LYS A 123 44.01 33.83 34.98
N GLU A 124 43.59 35.09 35.03
CA GLU A 124 44.29 36.14 35.79
C GLU A 124 44.30 35.83 37.29
N LEU A 125 43.20 35.30 37.85
CA LEU A 125 43.14 34.85 39.24
C LEU A 125 44.02 33.62 39.50
N GLU A 126 44.09 32.68 38.55
CA GLU A 126 45.04 31.55 38.61
C GLU A 126 46.50 32.04 38.60
N ASP A 127 46.82 33.00 37.73
CA ASP A 127 48.17 33.59 37.62
C ASP A 127 48.57 34.37 38.90
N MET A 128 47.60 34.91 39.64
CA MET A 128 47.80 35.50 40.98
C MET A 128 47.99 34.47 42.11
N GLY A 129 47.82 33.18 41.81
CA GLY A 129 48.05 32.07 42.75
C GLY A 129 46.81 31.56 43.47
N PHE A 130 45.60 31.98 43.08
CA PHE A 130 44.37 31.42 43.62
C PHE A 130 44.06 30.06 42.97
N SER A 131 43.47 29.12 43.73
CA SER A 131 43.06 27.84 43.17
C SER A 131 41.91 28.04 42.17
N MET A 132 41.91 27.27 41.07
CA MET A 132 40.87 27.30 40.04
C MET A 132 39.45 27.22 40.62
N ALA A 133 39.25 26.41 41.67
CA ALA A 133 37.97 26.27 42.34
C ALA A 133 37.53 27.57 43.05
N ARG A 134 38.43 28.20 43.82
CA ARG A 134 38.14 29.47 44.51
C ARG A 134 37.95 30.62 43.54
N ALA A 135 38.77 30.67 42.49
CA ALA A 135 38.64 31.66 41.43
C ALA A 135 37.30 31.55 40.71
N ALA A 136 36.83 30.32 40.42
CA ALA A 136 35.52 30.09 39.83
C ALA A 136 34.36 30.50 40.77
N TRP A 137 34.43 30.14 42.05
CA TRP A 137 33.42 30.56 43.03
C TRP A 137 33.40 32.08 43.25
N GLY A 138 34.57 32.73 43.29
CA GLY A 138 34.69 34.18 43.41
C GLY A 138 34.16 34.92 42.20
N LEU A 139 34.37 34.39 40.99
CA LEU A 139 33.81 34.97 39.77
C LEU A 139 32.30 34.77 39.68
N HIS A 140 31.79 33.61 40.09
CA HIS A 140 30.35 33.36 40.10
C HIS A 140 29.61 34.29 41.09
N HIS A 141 30.13 34.45 42.31
CA HIS A 141 29.48 35.29 43.32
C HIS A 141 29.72 36.80 43.11
N SER A 142 30.80 37.19 42.44
CA SER A 142 30.99 38.57 41.98
C SER A 142 30.22 38.86 40.68
N GLY A 143 29.60 37.86 40.04
CA GLY A 143 28.82 38.02 38.82
C GLY A 143 29.67 38.34 37.59
N ASN A 144 30.92 37.86 37.55
CA ASN A 144 31.90 38.14 36.49
C ASN A 144 32.16 39.64 36.25
N SER A 145 31.96 40.50 37.26
CA SER A 145 31.98 41.96 37.07
C SER A 145 33.39 42.56 36.91
N SER A 146 34.36 42.10 37.69
CA SER A 146 35.76 42.56 37.65
C SER A 146 36.69 41.64 38.46
N LEU A 147 37.99 41.67 38.16
CA LEU A 147 39.01 40.93 38.90
C LEU A 147 39.01 41.28 40.40
N GLU A 148 38.98 42.56 40.72
CA GLU A 148 39.02 43.07 42.11
C GLU A 148 37.83 42.61 42.94
N ALA A 149 36.64 42.54 42.34
CA ALA A 149 35.42 42.08 43.01
C ALA A 149 35.51 40.57 43.34
N ALA A 150 36.08 39.77 42.43
CA ALA A 150 36.33 38.35 42.66
C ALA A 150 37.39 38.13 43.75
N VAL A 151 38.48 38.89 43.74
CA VAL A 151 39.53 38.82 44.78
C VAL A 151 38.96 39.18 46.14
N ASN A 152 38.17 40.25 46.25
CA ASN A 152 37.58 40.66 47.52
C ASN A 152 36.67 39.57 48.11
N TRP A 153 35.87 38.92 47.27
CA TRP A 153 35.04 37.79 47.70
C TRP A 153 35.89 36.58 48.15
N ILE A 154 36.96 36.25 47.44
CA ILE A 154 37.85 35.13 47.79
C ILE A 154 38.53 35.37 49.15
N VAL A 155 38.96 36.60 49.42
CA VAL A 155 39.59 36.98 50.69
C VAL A 155 38.59 36.89 51.84
N ASP A 156 37.35 37.35 51.64
CA ASP A 156 36.29 37.27 52.65
C ASP A 156 35.90 35.81 52.99
N HIS A 157 36.21 34.86 52.11
CA HIS A 157 35.86 33.43 52.24
C HIS A 157 37.10 32.51 52.25
N GLU A 158 38.27 33.02 52.65
CA GLU A 158 39.56 32.30 52.56
C GLU A 158 39.61 31.00 53.40
N ASN A 159 38.81 30.92 54.48
CA ASN A 159 38.78 29.80 55.44
C ASN A 159 37.73 28.72 55.12
N ASP A 160 36.94 28.91 54.07
CA ASP A 160 35.83 28.03 53.75
C ASP A 160 36.28 26.87 52.82
N SER A 161 36.69 25.74 53.40
CA SER A 161 37.11 24.54 52.66
C SER A 161 36.03 23.92 51.76
N GLN A 162 34.78 24.41 51.84
CA GLN A 162 33.70 24.00 50.95
C GLN A 162 33.94 24.45 49.50
N PHE A 163 34.73 25.51 49.28
CA PHE A 163 35.00 26.09 47.96
C PHE A 163 36.29 25.58 47.30
N ASP A 164 36.99 24.62 47.94
CA ASP A 164 38.17 23.94 47.35
C ASP A 164 37.79 22.80 46.40
N LYS A 165 36.50 22.43 46.34
CA LYS A 165 36.00 21.41 45.41
C LYS A 165 35.81 22.03 44.03
N THR A 166 36.47 21.45 43.02
CA THR A 166 36.39 21.89 41.61
C THR A 166 34.95 21.76 41.09
N PRO A 167 34.26 22.89 40.81
CA PRO A 167 32.93 22.84 40.21
C PRO A 167 33.03 22.47 38.72
N VAL A 168 31.93 21.99 38.14
CA VAL A 168 31.84 21.83 36.69
C VAL A 168 31.64 23.22 36.09
N VAL A 169 32.72 23.78 35.56
CA VAL A 169 32.75 25.13 34.97
C VAL A 169 32.28 25.07 33.52
N GLU A 170 31.19 25.75 33.20
CA GLU A 170 30.85 26.08 31.81
C GLU A 170 31.47 27.44 31.47
N PHE A 171 32.34 27.44 30.46
CA PHE A 171 33.04 28.64 30.01
C PHE A 171 32.11 29.48 29.14
N ASN A 172 31.60 30.59 29.67
CA ASN A 172 31.07 31.65 28.82
C ASN A 172 32.27 32.33 28.16
N ILE A 173 32.46 32.06 26.87
CA ILE A 173 33.32 32.87 26.02
C ILE A 173 32.57 34.18 25.79
N GLU A 174 32.66 35.09 26.75
CA GLU A 174 32.59 36.50 26.42
C GLU A 174 33.80 36.76 25.54
N ILE A 175 33.52 36.92 24.25
CA ILE A 175 34.45 37.52 23.31
C ILE A 175 34.73 38.89 23.91
N GLU A 176 35.86 38.99 24.59
CA GLU A 176 36.53 40.25 24.86
C GLU A 176 36.53 41.00 23.53
N SER A 177 35.76 42.08 23.50
CA SER A 177 35.73 43.03 22.40
C SER A 177 37.16 43.25 21.96
N PRO A 178 37.56 42.87 20.73
CA PRO A 178 38.89 43.23 20.28
C PRO A 178 38.94 44.75 20.32
N SER A 179 39.87 45.28 21.12
CA SER A 179 40.39 46.63 20.90
C SER A 179 40.56 46.83 19.40
N PRO A 180 40.05 47.93 18.82
CA PRO A 180 39.99 48.11 17.37
C PRO A 180 41.41 48.22 16.82
N GLY A 181 41.91 47.09 16.33
CA GLY A 181 43.17 46.96 15.61
C GLY A 181 42.90 46.21 14.31
N ASP A 182 42.57 46.99 13.28
CA ASP A 182 42.76 46.70 11.86
C ASP A 182 42.44 45.29 11.33
N ASP A 183 41.18 44.87 11.47
CA ASP A 183 40.54 44.04 10.46
C ASP A 183 39.35 44.82 9.90
N THR A 184 39.42 45.18 8.61
CA THR A 184 38.41 45.98 7.92
C THR A 184 37.01 45.37 8.11
N ALA A 185 36.12 46.12 8.79
CA ALA A 185 34.74 45.74 9.09
C ALA A 185 33.95 45.22 7.86
N GLU A 186 34.36 45.63 6.67
CA GLU A 186 33.84 45.19 5.38
C GLU A 186 34.05 43.68 5.12
N THR A 187 35.20 43.11 5.50
CA THR A 187 35.50 41.69 5.26
C THR A 187 34.76 40.76 6.22
N ALA A 188 34.54 41.19 7.46
CA ALA A 188 33.73 40.47 8.45
C ALA A 188 32.24 40.48 8.04
N GLN A 189 31.74 41.61 7.54
CA GLN A 189 30.36 41.73 7.08
C GLN A 189 30.10 40.93 5.81
N ALA A 190 31.08 40.84 4.90
CA ALA A 190 31.02 39.98 3.72
C ALA A 190 30.91 38.48 4.08
N ARG A 191 31.75 38.00 5.02
CA ARG A 191 31.68 36.60 5.51
C ARG A 191 30.36 36.29 6.23
N ALA A 192 29.84 37.24 7.01
CA ALA A 192 28.54 37.10 7.67
C ALA A 192 27.38 37.01 6.67
N ASN A 193 27.42 37.79 5.58
CA ASN A 193 26.43 37.73 4.51
C ASN A 193 26.54 36.42 3.70
N GLU A 194 27.76 35.94 3.44
CA GLU A 194 27.99 34.65 2.77
C GLU A 194 27.44 33.46 3.60
N LEU A 195 27.65 33.47 4.92
CA LEU A 195 27.09 32.47 5.83
C LEU A 195 25.55 32.50 5.85
N LYS A 196 24.94 33.69 5.85
CA LYS A 196 23.48 33.85 5.77
C LYS A 196 22.92 33.34 4.45
N GLU A 197 23.59 33.61 3.32
CA GLU A 197 23.13 33.15 2.01
C GLU A 197 23.28 31.62 1.86
N ARG A 198 24.37 31.04 2.37
CA ARG A 198 24.54 29.58 2.46
C ARG A 198 23.45 28.94 3.31
N ALA A 199 23.11 29.53 4.45
CA ALA A 199 22.01 29.05 5.29
C ALA A 199 20.64 29.15 4.59
N ARG A 200 20.40 30.19 3.79
CA ARG A 200 19.18 30.33 2.98
C ARG A 200 19.10 29.24 1.90
N LYS A 201 20.19 29.01 1.16
CA LYS A 201 20.25 27.96 0.13
C LYS A 201 20.04 26.58 0.73
N LEU A 202 20.63 26.28 1.89
CA LEU A 202 20.43 25.00 2.57
C LEU A 202 18.96 24.77 2.98
N ARG A 203 18.29 25.81 3.49
CA ARG A 203 16.86 25.75 3.85
C ARG A 203 15.96 25.55 2.63
N GLU A 204 16.25 26.23 1.53
CA GLU A 204 15.52 26.11 0.27
C GLU A 204 15.70 24.71 -0.37
N GLU A 205 16.92 24.18 -0.35
CA GLU A 205 17.21 22.81 -0.78
C GLU A 205 16.50 21.77 0.09
N GLU A 206 16.47 21.96 1.41
CA GLU A 206 15.75 21.09 2.34
C GLU A 206 14.24 21.14 2.11
N GLU A 207 13.68 22.32 1.87
CA GLU A 207 12.27 22.51 1.58
C GLU A 207 11.85 21.87 0.25
N THR A 208 12.63 22.05 -0.82
CA THR A 208 12.38 21.38 -2.11
C THR A 208 12.49 19.86 -2.01
N LYS A 209 13.41 19.35 -1.16
CA LYS A 209 13.53 17.92 -0.87
C LYS A 209 12.30 17.40 -0.12
N ARG A 210 11.83 18.15 0.88
CA ARG A 210 10.62 17.85 1.66
C ARG A 210 9.37 17.86 0.79
N GLU A 211 9.28 18.78 -0.17
CA GLU A 211 8.18 18.84 -1.13
C GLU A 211 8.19 17.64 -2.09
N ARG A 212 9.36 17.27 -2.62
CA ARG A 212 9.54 16.04 -3.42
C ARG A 212 9.16 14.78 -2.63
N GLU A 213 9.42 14.74 -1.33
CA GLU A 213 9.02 13.62 -0.47
C GLU A 213 7.50 13.56 -0.29
N ARG A 214 6.84 14.71 -0.03
CA ARG A 214 5.37 14.78 0.04
C ARG A 214 4.69 14.35 -1.26
N GLU A 215 5.21 14.78 -2.40
CA GLU A 215 4.67 14.40 -3.71
C GLU A 215 4.88 12.90 -3.99
N LYS A 216 6.03 12.34 -3.61
CA LYS A 216 6.27 10.89 -3.66
C LYS A 216 5.32 10.12 -2.75
N GLU A 217 4.99 10.64 -1.57
CA GLU A 217 4.01 10.03 -0.66
C GLU A 217 2.60 10.07 -1.23
N ARG A 218 2.19 11.17 -1.87
CA ARG A 218 0.91 11.26 -2.58
C ARG A 218 0.80 10.21 -3.69
N ILE A 219 1.86 10.05 -4.49
CA ILE A 219 1.92 9.04 -5.55
C ILE A 219 1.91 7.62 -4.97
N ARG A 220 2.67 7.38 -3.89
CA ARG A 220 2.72 6.10 -3.20
C ARG A 220 1.35 5.74 -2.62
N ALA A 221 0.69 6.68 -1.94
CA ALA A 221 -0.65 6.51 -1.39
C ALA A 221 -1.68 6.25 -2.49
N GLY A 222 -1.59 6.95 -3.63
CA GLY A 222 -2.44 6.68 -4.80
C GLY A 222 -2.25 5.27 -5.36
N LYS A 223 -0.99 4.82 -5.46
CA LYS A 223 -0.65 3.47 -5.92
C LYS A 223 -1.10 2.40 -4.93
N GLU A 224 -0.94 2.62 -3.64
CA GLU A 224 -1.35 1.72 -2.56
C GLU A 224 -2.88 1.60 -2.46
N MET A 225 -3.61 2.71 -2.64
CA MET A 225 -5.07 2.70 -2.73
C MET A 225 -5.54 1.86 -3.92
N MET A 226 -4.91 2.01 -5.08
CA MET A 226 -5.24 1.24 -6.28
C MET A 226 -4.91 -0.24 -6.13
N GLU A 227 -3.78 -0.59 -5.49
CA GLU A 227 -3.43 -1.99 -5.23
C GLU A 227 -4.37 -2.63 -4.22
N THR A 228 -4.74 -1.92 -3.15
CA THR A 228 -5.72 -2.38 -2.16
C THR A 228 -7.07 -2.65 -2.82
N ARG A 229 -7.53 -1.77 -3.72
CA ARG A 229 -8.75 -1.96 -4.51
C ARG A 229 -8.65 -3.19 -5.42
N ARG A 230 -7.50 -3.43 -6.07
CA ARG A 230 -7.28 -4.58 -6.94
C ARG A 230 -7.32 -5.90 -6.17
N ILE A 231 -6.69 -5.95 -5.00
CA ILE A 231 -6.70 -7.12 -4.11
C ILE A 231 -8.13 -7.42 -3.62
N ALA A 232 -8.89 -6.39 -3.26
CA ALA A 232 -10.29 -6.55 -2.85
C ALA A 232 -11.16 -7.13 -3.98
N GLU A 233 -11.02 -6.59 -5.20
CA GLU A 233 -11.76 -7.08 -6.37
C GLU A 233 -11.37 -8.52 -6.74
N GLU A 234 -10.09 -8.88 -6.65
CA GLU A 234 -9.64 -10.26 -6.89
C GLU A 234 -10.20 -11.23 -5.84
N ASN A 235 -10.21 -10.83 -4.57
CA ASN A 235 -10.80 -11.63 -3.50
C ASN A 235 -12.31 -11.82 -3.70
N GLU A 236 -13.03 -10.78 -4.15
CA GLU A 236 -14.45 -10.88 -4.48
C GLU A 236 -14.69 -11.82 -5.68
N ARG A 237 -13.90 -11.71 -6.73
CA ARG A 237 -13.97 -12.64 -7.88
C ARG A 237 -13.68 -14.07 -7.46
N LYS A 238 -12.68 -14.31 -6.61
CA LYS A 238 -12.37 -15.63 -6.05
C LYS A 238 -13.55 -16.21 -5.27
N ARG A 239 -14.22 -15.39 -4.44
CA ARG A 239 -15.44 -15.81 -3.72
C ARG A 239 -16.56 -16.19 -4.67
N ASN A 240 -16.82 -15.37 -5.69
CA ASN A 240 -17.85 -15.65 -6.69
C ASN A 240 -17.57 -16.93 -7.50
N ILE A 241 -16.31 -17.18 -7.88
CA ILE A 241 -15.92 -18.41 -8.58
C ILE A 241 -16.08 -19.63 -7.65
N ALA A 242 -15.69 -19.52 -6.38
CA ALA A 242 -15.85 -20.58 -5.40
C ALA A 242 -17.34 -20.93 -5.17
N LEU A 243 -18.21 -19.92 -5.08
CA LEU A 243 -19.67 -20.12 -4.96
C LEU A 243 -20.24 -20.86 -6.18
N ARG A 244 -19.91 -20.42 -7.40
CA ARG A 244 -20.34 -21.09 -8.64
C ARG A 244 -19.83 -22.52 -8.75
N LYS A 245 -18.64 -22.80 -8.23
CA LYS A 245 -18.06 -24.15 -8.21
C LYS A 245 -18.77 -25.04 -7.20
N ALA A 246 -19.05 -24.52 -6.00
CA ALA A 246 -19.78 -25.23 -4.95
C ALA A 246 -21.21 -25.57 -5.39
N GLU A 247 -21.92 -24.62 -6.00
CA GLU A 247 -23.27 -24.81 -6.55
C GLU A 247 -23.31 -25.93 -7.59
N LYS A 248 -22.36 -25.94 -8.54
CA LYS A 248 -22.24 -27.02 -9.55
C LYS A 248 -21.90 -28.37 -8.92
N GLU A 249 -21.09 -28.39 -7.86
CA GLU A 249 -20.73 -29.63 -7.17
C GLU A 249 -21.91 -30.20 -6.39
N GLU A 250 -22.71 -29.35 -5.73
CA GLU A 250 -23.97 -29.76 -5.12
C GLU A 250 -24.98 -30.25 -6.13
N GLU A 251 -25.14 -29.58 -7.27
CA GLU A 251 -26.02 -30.03 -8.35
C GLU A 251 -25.58 -31.40 -8.89
N LYS A 252 -24.26 -31.60 -9.08
CA LYS A 252 -23.70 -32.88 -9.52
C LYS A 252 -23.97 -33.99 -8.49
N LYS A 253 -23.73 -33.72 -7.19
CA LYS A 253 -24.04 -34.67 -6.11
C LYS A 253 -25.52 -35.01 -6.05
N ALA A 254 -26.41 -34.04 -6.27
CA ALA A 254 -27.85 -34.26 -6.31
C ALA A 254 -28.24 -35.13 -7.52
N ARG A 255 -27.69 -34.86 -8.70
CA ARG A 255 -27.91 -35.68 -9.92
C ARG A 255 -27.41 -37.11 -9.75
N GLU A 256 -26.23 -37.31 -9.16
CA GLU A 256 -25.68 -38.64 -8.88
C GLU A 256 -26.57 -39.42 -7.89
N LYS A 257 -27.09 -38.77 -6.85
CA LYS A 257 -28.06 -39.38 -5.92
C LYS A 257 -29.36 -39.80 -6.62
N VAL A 258 -29.88 -38.99 -7.54
CA VAL A 258 -31.07 -39.35 -8.33
C VAL A 258 -30.78 -40.53 -9.24
N MET A 259 -29.63 -40.52 -9.92
CA MET A 259 -29.21 -41.61 -10.80
C MET A 259 -29.08 -42.94 -10.05
N MET A 260 -28.48 -42.92 -8.85
CA MET A 260 -28.40 -44.11 -8.00
C MET A 260 -29.79 -44.62 -7.58
N LYS A 261 -30.71 -43.73 -7.20
CA LYS A 261 -32.10 -44.12 -6.86
C LYS A 261 -32.84 -44.73 -8.05
N VAL A 262 -32.69 -44.17 -9.25
CA VAL A 262 -33.30 -44.73 -10.48
C VAL A 262 -32.72 -46.09 -10.81
N ASN A 263 -31.40 -46.27 -10.68
CA ASN A 263 -30.75 -47.56 -10.92
C ASN A 263 -31.20 -48.63 -9.91
N ALA A 264 -31.32 -48.26 -8.62
CA ALA A 264 -31.83 -49.14 -7.58
C ALA A 264 -33.30 -49.55 -7.83
N ASP A 265 -34.19 -48.61 -8.15
CA ASP A 265 -35.59 -48.89 -8.50
C ASP A 265 -35.70 -49.76 -9.77
N LYS A 266 -34.80 -49.55 -10.75
CA LYS A 266 -34.72 -50.39 -11.96
C LYS A 266 -34.25 -51.81 -11.64
N ALA A 267 -33.26 -51.97 -10.76
CA ALA A 267 -32.78 -53.28 -10.30
C ALA A 267 -33.84 -54.01 -9.47
N GLU A 268 -34.57 -53.29 -8.61
CA GLU A 268 -35.66 -53.83 -7.80
C GLU A 268 -36.84 -54.29 -8.66
N ARG A 269 -37.28 -53.48 -9.65
CA ARG A 269 -38.30 -53.94 -10.63
C ARG A 269 -37.83 -55.17 -11.40
N LYS A 270 -36.56 -55.21 -11.82
CA LYS A 270 -36.00 -56.35 -12.56
C LYS A 270 -35.94 -57.62 -11.70
N SER A 271 -35.67 -57.48 -10.39
CA SER A 271 -35.72 -58.59 -9.43
C SER A 271 -37.16 -59.04 -9.13
N ARG A 272 -38.12 -58.10 -9.05
CA ARG A 272 -39.53 -58.38 -8.75
C ARG A 272 -40.32 -58.95 -9.95
N LEU A 273 -39.91 -58.64 -11.18
CA LEU A 273 -40.56 -59.13 -12.41
C LEU A 273 -40.01 -60.47 -12.94
N GLY A 274 -39.01 -61.06 -12.29
CA GLY A 274 -38.53 -62.43 -12.53
C GLY A 274 -38.58 -62.89 -13.99
N LEU A 275 -37.67 -62.40 -14.85
CA LEU A 275 -37.54 -62.90 -16.23
C LEU A 275 -36.12 -63.42 -16.52
N PRO A 276 -35.97 -64.63 -17.11
CA PRO A 276 -34.67 -65.27 -17.31
C PRO A 276 -33.93 -64.69 -18.51
N THR A 277 -32.60 -64.81 -18.45
CA THR A 277 -31.67 -64.65 -19.56
C THR A 277 -31.92 -65.70 -20.64
N VAL A 278 -32.27 -65.27 -21.86
CA VAL A 278 -32.04 -66.03 -23.08
C VAL A 278 -31.13 -65.20 -23.96
N ALA A 279 -30.00 -65.80 -24.34
CA ALA A 279 -29.14 -65.32 -25.39
C ALA A 279 -29.75 -65.73 -26.73
N GLU A 280 -30.04 -64.77 -27.62
CA GLU A 280 -29.90 -64.96 -29.06
C GLU A 280 -29.94 -63.64 -29.82
N SER A 281 -29.03 -63.55 -30.78
CA SER A 281 -28.85 -62.52 -31.78
C SER A 281 -30.01 -62.55 -32.77
N THR A 282 -30.61 -61.41 -33.11
CA THR A 282 -31.07 -61.11 -34.49
C THR A 282 -31.28 -59.60 -34.67
N SER A 283 -30.80 -59.11 -35.80
CA SER A 283 -30.89 -57.75 -36.31
C SER A 283 -32.34 -57.31 -36.54
N THR A 284 -32.69 -56.04 -36.24
CA THR A 284 -33.36 -55.06 -37.14
C THR A 284 -33.79 -53.78 -36.39
N SER A 285 -33.38 -52.63 -36.95
CA SER A 285 -33.98 -51.28 -36.86
C SER A 285 -34.01 -50.54 -35.51
N THR A 286 -33.10 -49.57 -35.35
CA THR A 286 -33.38 -48.12 -35.57
C THR A 286 -32.15 -47.34 -35.08
N LEU A 287 -31.48 -46.64 -36.00
CA LEU A 287 -30.38 -45.74 -35.68
C LEU A 287 -30.91 -44.50 -34.96
N VAL A 288 -30.68 -44.39 -33.65
CA VAL A 288 -30.62 -43.09 -32.96
C VAL A 288 -29.36 -43.07 -32.12
N ALA A 289 -28.40 -42.28 -32.59
CA ALA A 289 -27.10 -42.06 -31.97
C ALA A 289 -27.23 -41.50 -30.54
N PRO A 290 -26.33 -41.86 -29.60
CA PRO A 290 -26.20 -41.19 -28.32
C PRO A 290 -25.56 -39.81 -28.52
N LEU A 291 -26.33 -38.75 -28.29
CA LEU A 291 -25.85 -37.37 -28.27
C LEU A 291 -25.11 -37.03 -26.97
N ASP A 292 -24.01 -36.33 -27.17
CA ASP A 292 -23.37 -35.33 -26.30
C ASP A 292 -22.45 -35.78 -25.15
N THR A 293 -21.29 -36.31 -25.56
CA THR A 293 -20.04 -35.76 -25.01
C THR A 293 -19.78 -34.42 -25.69
N LYS A 294 -19.82 -33.33 -24.91
CA LYS A 294 -19.57 -31.96 -25.35
C LYS A 294 -18.09 -31.77 -25.74
N LYS A 295 -17.66 -32.38 -26.85
CA LYS A 295 -16.65 -31.78 -27.72
C LYS A 295 -17.29 -30.51 -28.25
N MET A 296 -16.92 -29.39 -27.65
CA MET A 296 -17.24 -28.07 -28.20
C MET A 296 -16.83 -28.07 -29.66
N LEU A 297 -17.83 -28.10 -30.54
CA LEU A 297 -17.68 -27.81 -31.96
C LEU A 297 -17.28 -26.33 -32.04
N MET A 298 -15.98 -26.07 -31.87
CA MET A 298 -15.41 -24.77 -32.18
C MET A 298 -15.62 -24.56 -33.68
N PRO A 299 -16.18 -23.42 -34.15
CA PRO A 299 -16.31 -23.17 -35.58
C PRO A 299 -14.94 -23.33 -36.25
N SER A 300 -14.89 -24.03 -37.39
CA SER A 300 -13.65 -24.41 -38.10
C SER A 300 -12.67 -23.23 -38.22
N LYS A 301 -13.18 -22.06 -38.57
CA LYS A 301 -12.44 -20.79 -38.66
C LYS A 301 -11.74 -20.38 -37.37
N SER A 302 -12.31 -20.65 -36.19
CA SER A 302 -11.66 -20.32 -34.92
C SER A 302 -10.42 -21.19 -34.65
N LYS A 303 -10.38 -22.41 -35.18
CA LYS A 303 -9.22 -23.31 -35.07
C LYS A 303 -8.10 -22.84 -35.99
N GLU A 304 -8.44 -22.42 -37.21
CA GLU A 304 -7.54 -21.79 -38.18
C GLU A 304 -6.96 -20.48 -37.63
N MET A 305 -7.79 -19.61 -37.04
CA MET A 305 -7.33 -18.40 -36.36
C MET A 305 -6.35 -18.70 -35.23
N ARG A 306 -6.60 -19.74 -34.44
CA ARG A 306 -5.65 -20.16 -33.40
C ARG A 306 -4.34 -20.64 -34.01
N GLU A 307 -4.39 -21.42 -35.08
CA GLU A 307 -3.18 -21.93 -35.75
C GLU A 307 -2.37 -20.79 -36.37
N CYS A 308 -3.02 -19.84 -37.03
CA CYS A 308 -2.36 -18.65 -37.59
C CYS A 308 -1.64 -17.81 -36.52
N LEU A 309 -2.25 -17.66 -35.33
CA LEU A 309 -1.59 -16.98 -34.20
C LEU A 309 -0.45 -17.83 -33.58
N ARG A 310 -0.51 -19.17 -33.66
CA ARG A 310 0.58 -20.05 -33.25
C ARG A 310 1.74 -19.99 -34.22
N SER A 311 1.48 -20.08 -35.53
CA SER A 311 2.50 -19.98 -36.58
C SER A 311 3.20 -18.63 -36.52
N LEU A 312 2.46 -17.52 -36.35
CA LEU A 312 3.04 -16.20 -36.15
C LEU A 312 4.06 -16.17 -34.99
N ARG A 313 3.73 -16.81 -33.87
CA ARG A 313 4.61 -16.85 -32.70
C ARG A 313 5.76 -17.85 -32.82
N ARG A 314 5.56 -18.96 -33.55
CA ARG A 314 6.57 -20.00 -33.78
C ARG A 314 7.62 -19.52 -34.78
N ASN A 315 7.18 -18.92 -35.88
CA ASN A 315 8.03 -18.44 -36.97
C ASN A 315 8.87 -17.22 -36.56
N HIS A 316 8.36 -16.41 -35.62
CA HIS A 316 9.06 -15.23 -35.11
C HIS A 316 9.49 -15.38 -33.64
N LYS A 317 9.85 -16.60 -33.22
CA LYS A 317 10.31 -16.88 -31.85
C LYS A 317 11.61 -16.14 -31.48
N GLU A 318 12.41 -15.78 -32.48
CA GLU A 318 13.68 -15.06 -32.31
C GLU A 318 13.51 -13.54 -32.21
N GLU A 319 12.34 -12.99 -32.57
CA GLU A 319 12.05 -11.58 -32.35
C GLU A 319 11.76 -11.29 -30.87
N ASP A 320 12.01 -10.04 -30.44
CA ASP A 320 11.70 -9.58 -29.08
C ASP A 320 10.22 -9.90 -28.75
N PRO A 321 9.93 -10.60 -27.63
CA PRO A 321 8.56 -10.91 -27.20
C PRO A 321 7.64 -9.68 -27.15
N ARG A 322 8.21 -8.48 -26.96
CA ARG A 322 7.44 -7.22 -27.01
C ARG A 322 6.91 -6.90 -28.40
N THR A 323 7.64 -7.25 -29.45
CA THR A 323 7.22 -7.04 -30.84
C THR A 323 6.02 -7.90 -31.17
N MET A 324 6.06 -9.19 -30.79
CA MET A 324 4.92 -10.11 -30.94
C MET A 324 3.70 -9.62 -30.15
N ARG A 325 3.90 -9.16 -28.91
CA ARG A 325 2.82 -8.59 -28.11
C ARG A 325 2.20 -7.36 -28.76
N ARG A 326 3.01 -6.46 -29.31
CA ARG A 326 2.54 -5.26 -30.04
C ARG A 326 1.76 -5.63 -31.31
N ALA A 327 2.16 -6.69 -32.02
CA ALA A 327 1.45 -7.21 -33.17
C ALA A 327 0.04 -7.69 -32.77
N PHE A 328 -0.03 -8.56 -31.76
CA PHE A 328 -1.31 -9.07 -31.23
C PHE A 328 -2.20 -7.95 -30.67
N ASP A 329 -1.64 -6.99 -29.94
CA ASP A 329 -2.38 -5.83 -29.42
C ASP A 329 -2.96 -4.97 -30.55
N THR A 330 -2.22 -4.81 -31.64
CA THR A 330 -2.67 -4.03 -32.81
C THR A 330 -3.78 -4.77 -33.56
N LEU A 331 -3.63 -6.08 -33.79
CA LEU A 331 -4.69 -6.93 -34.34
C LEU A 331 -5.95 -6.91 -33.47
N LEU A 332 -5.78 -7.01 -32.14
CA LEU A 332 -6.89 -6.99 -31.18
C LEU A 332 -7.63 -5.66 -31.21
N MET A 333 -6.91 -4.54 -31.27
CA MET A 333 -7.51 -3.21 -31.38
C MET A 333 -8.38 -3.10 -32.64
N ILE A 334 -7.87 -3.56 -33.78
CA ILE A 334 -8.56 -3.51 -35.06
C ILE A 334 -9.85 -4.35 -35.02
N VAL A 335 -9.75 -5.62 -34.65
CA VAL A 335 -10.90 -6.55 -34.60
C VAL A 335 -11.92 -6.08 -33.56
N ARG A 336 -11.47 -5.56 -32.42
CA ARG A 336 -12.35 -5.04 -31.37
C ARG A 336 -13.10 -3.79 -31.80
N ASN A 337 -12.45 -2.89 -32.53
CA ASN A 337 -13.11 -1.69 -33.06
C ASN A 337 -14.14 -2.08 -34.12
N ALA A 338 -13.81 -3.00 -35.02
CA ALA A 338 -14.75 -3.53 -36.01
C ALA A 338 -15.96 -4.23 -35.36
N ALA A 339 -15.76 -4.99 -34.27
CA ALA A 339 -16.83 -5.67 -33.55
C ALA A 339 -17.72 -4.72 -32.71
N LYS A 340 -17.15 -3.65 -32.14
CA LYS A 340 -17.89 -2.70 -31.30
C LYS A 340 -18.75 -1.73 -32.11
N THR A 341 -18.20 -1.26 -33.23
CA THR A 341 -18.83 -0.25 -34.08
C THR A 341 -18.81 -0.74 -35.52
N PRO A 342 -19.65 -1.75 -35.84
CA PRO A 342 -19.65 -2.37 -37.17
C PRO A 342 -20.18 -1.43 -38.24
N ASP A 343 -20.95 -0.39 -37.89
CA ASP A 343 -21.54 0.55 -38.84
C ASP A 343 -20.56 1.56 -39.43
N GLU A 344 -19.48 1.87 -38.70
CA GLU A 344 -18.50 2.87 -39.11
C GLU A 344 -17.47 2.31 -40.10
N GLU A 345 -17.44 2.86 -41.32
CA GLU A 345 -16.53 2.40 -42.38
C GLU A 345 -15.05 2.58 -42.05
N LYS A 346 -14.71 3.60 -41.23
CA LYS A 346 -13.32 3.87 -40.81
C LYS A 346 -12.68 2.73 -40.01
N TYR A 347 -13.49 1.88 -39.35
CA TYR A 347 -13.02 0.70 -38.64
C TYR A 347 -13.12 -0.58 -39.47
N ARG A 348 -13.82 -0.52 -40.60
CA ARG A 348 -13.90 -1.60 -41.58
C ARG A 348 -12.81 -1.51 -42.65
N ARG A 349 -12.13 -0.38 -42.80
CA ARG A 349 -11.06 -0.18 -43.78
C ARG A 349 -9.73 0.16 -43.10
N ILE A 350 -8.68 -0.54 -43.49
CA ILE A 350 -7.33 -0.40 -42.92
C ILE A 350 -6.35 -0.23 -44.07
N ARG A 351 -5.54 0.82 -43.99
CA ARG A 351 -4.46 1.05 -44.97
C ARG A 351 -3.23 0.23 -44.60
N VAL A 352 -2.86 -0.72 -45.45
CA VAL A 352 -1.69 -1.58 -45.29
C VAL A 352 -0.40 -0.74 -45.30
N THR A 353 -0.32 0.32 -46.11
CA THR A 353 0.82 1.25 -46.12
C THR A 353 0.93 2.16 -44.91
N ASN A 354 -0.02 2.13 -43.98
CA ASN A 354 0.15 2.86 -42.73
C ASN A 354 1.39 2.31 -42.00
N ARG A 355 2.36 3.18 -41.75
CA ARG A 355 3.64 2.82 -41.09
C ARG A 355 3.44 2.02 -39.80
N LEU A 356 2.45 2.37 -38.97
CA LEU A 356 2.18 1.65 -37.72
C LEU A 356 1.61 0.25 -37.96
N PHE A 357 0.75 0.10 -38.97
CA PHE A 357 0.21 -1.21 -39.34
C PHE A 357 1.29 -2.07 -39.97
N GLN A 358 2.04 -1.52 -40.93
CA GLN A 358 3.12 -2.22 -41.63
C GLN A 358 4.21 -2.68 -40.66
N GLU A 359 4.68 -1.79 -39.77
CA GLU A 359 5.71 -2.10 -38.79
C GLU A 359 5.22 -3.12 -37.76
N ARG A 360 3.93 -3.21 -37.41
CA ARG A 360 3.48 -4.10 -36.33
C ARG A 360 2.87 -5.41 -36.80
N VAL A 361 2.18 -5.40 -37.94
CA VAL A 361 1.37 -6.53 -38.43
C VAL A 361 1.70 -6.82 -39.88
N GLY A 362 1.83 -5.79 -40.73
CA GLY A 362 2.02 -5.96 -42.18
C GLY A 362 3.36 -6.57 -42.59
N ARG A 363 4.39 -6.55 -41.72
CA ARG A 363 5.64 -7.29 -41.93
C ARG A 363 5.47 -8.82 -41.83
N PHE A 364 4.42 -9.26 -41.15
CA PHE A 364 4.15 -10.66 -40.87
C PHE A 364 3.09 -11.18 -41.85
N LYS A 365 3.38 -12.28 -42.56
CA LYS A 365 2.45 -12.85 -43.54
C LYS A 365 1.21 -13.42 -42.84
N GLU A 366 1.42 -14.05 -41.70
CA GLU A 366 0.41 -14.61 -40.81
C GLU A 366 -0.49 -13.52 -40.23
N GLY A 367 0.05 -12.30 -40.00
CA GLY A 367 -0.74 -11.16 -39.56
C GLY A 367 -1.80 -10.73 -40.58
N LEU A 368 -1.50 -10.88 -41.88
CA LEU A 368 -2.41 -10.56 -42.98
C LEU A 368 -3.40 -11.70 -43.24
N GLU A 369 -2.93 -12.94 -43.17
CA GLU A 369 -3.79 -14.13 -43.25
C GLU A 369 -4.82 -14.16 -42.11
N PHE A 370 -4.42 -13.78 -40.89
CA PHE A 370 -5.35 -13.64 -39.76
C PHE A 370 -6.44 -12.59 -40.04
N MET A 371 -6.08 -11.48 -40.69
CA MET A 371 -7.04 -10.44 -41.08
C MET A 371 -8.03 -10.96 -42.13
N GLU A 372 -7.56 -11.75 -43.09
CA GLU A 372 -8.40 -12.43 -44.09
C GLU A 372 -9.35 -13.44 -43.43
N LEU A 373 -8.88 -14.21 -42.45
CA LEU A 373 -9.71 -15.11 -41.64
C LEU A 373 -10.78 -14.36 -40.83
N CYS A 374 -10.51 -13.13 -40.40
CA CYS A 374 -11.49 -12.25 -39.75
C CYS A 374 -12.50 -11.63 -40.73
N GLY A 375 -12.34 -11.84 -42.04
CA GLY A 375 -13.23 -11.33 -43.08
C GLY A 375 -12.73 -10.07 -43.79
N PHE A 376 -11.55 -9.54 -43.44
CA PHE A 376 -10.97 -8.41 -44.16
C PHE A 376 -10.39 -8.87 -45.48
N LYS A 377 -10.98 -8.46 -46.60
CA LYS A 377 -10.51 -8.78 -47.95
C LYS A 377 -9.53 -7.70 -48.41
N ARG A 378 -8.48 -8.12 -49.12
CA ARG A 378 -7.64 -7.18 -49.89
C ARG A 378 -8.44 -6.74 -51.11
N GLU A 379 -8.64 -5.44 -51.24
CA GLU A 379 -9.34 -4.86 -52.38
C GLU A 379 -8.33 -4.74 -53.54
N GLY A 380 -8.47 -5.62 -54.55
CA GLY A 380 -7.48 -5.85 -55.61
C GLY A 380 -7.02 -4.56 -56.30
N GLY A 381 -5.73 -4.22 -56.13
CA GLY A 381 -5.10 -3.00 -56.68
C GLY A 381 -5.01 -1.82 -55.70
N SER A 382 -5.65 -1.91 -54.53
CA SER A 382 -5.57 -0.89 -53.50
C SER A 382 -4.86 -1.44 -52.25
N GLU A 383 -4.02 -0.63 -51.62
CA GLU A 383 -3.26 -1.01 -50.41
C GLU A 383 -4.15 -1.06 -49.16
N PHE A 384 -5.44 -1.38 -49.31
CA PHE A 384 -6.43 -1.36 -48.25
C PHE A 384 -7.01 -2.76 -48.02
N LEU A 385 -7.15 -3.10 -46.73
CA LEU A 385 -7.92 -4.22 -46.23
C LEU A 385 -9.30 -3.71 -45.85
N SER A 386 -10.35 -4.23 -46.47
CA SER A 386 -11.74 -3.80 -46.23
C SER A 386 -12.63 -4.96 -45.78
N LEU A 387 -13.51 -4.67 -44.83
CA LEU A 387 -14.54 -5.59 -44.35
C LEU A 387 -15.90 -5.11 -44.88
N ALA A 388 -16.56 -5.90 -45.71
CA ALA A 388 -17.87 -5.56 -46.25
C ALA A 388 -18.93 -5.59 -45.13
N LYS A 389 -19.89 -4.65 -45.16
CA LYS A 389 -20.96 -4.54 -44.15
C LYS A 389 -21.79 -5.84 -44.03
N HIS A 390 -21.95 -6.56 -45.14
CA HIS A 390 -22.71 -7.82 -45.21
C HIS A 390 -21.88 -9.06 -44.80
N ASP A 391 -20.55 -8.97 -44.85
CA ASP A 391 -19.63 -10.07 -44.51
C ASP A 391 -19.07 -9.96 -43.07
N ALA A 392 -19.46 -8.90 -42.35
CA ALA A 392 -19.04 -8.67 -40.96
C ALA A 392 -19.79 -9.60 -40.00
N ASP A 393 -19.35 -10.86 -39.92
CA ASP A 393 -19.82 -11.80 -38.91
C ASP A 393 -19.30 -11.38 -37.53
N LEU A 394 -20.16 -10.70 -36.78
CA LEU A 394 -19.90 -10.22 -35.41
C LEU A 394 -19.48 -11.37 -34.47
N SER A 395 -19.98 -12.58 -34.69
CA SER A 395 -19.61 -13.76 -33.88
C SER A 395 -18.18 -14.16 -34.17
N LEU A 396 -17.79 -14.18 -35.45
CA LEU A 396 -16.44 -14.50 -35.89
C LEU A 396 -15.42 -13.46 -35.41
N LEU A 397 -15.75 -12.15 -35.47
CA LEU A 397 -14.89 -11.09 -34.95
C LEU A 397 -14.75 -11.16 -33.43
N ARG A 398 -15.82 -11.51 -32.70
CA ARG A 398 -15.77 -11.70 -31.25
C ARG A 398 -14.91 -12.91 -30.87
N ASP A 399 -15.02 -14.00 -31.61
CA ASP A 399 -14.20 -15.19 -31.43
C ASP A 399 -12.73 -14.89 -31.73
N ALA A 400 -12.44 -14.18 -32.82
CA ALA A 400 -11.10 -13.72 -33.17
C ALA A 400 -10.49 -12.83 -32.07
N ALA A 401 -11.26 -11.88 -31.54
CA ALA A 401 -10.83 -11.04 -30.42
C ALA A 401 -10.52 -11.87 -29.16
N PHE A 402 -11.33 -12.89 -28.87
CA PHE A 402 -11.07 -13.81 -27.77
C PHE A 402 -9.78 -14.62 -27.97
N GLN A 403 -9.52 -15.12 -29.18
CA GLN A 403 -8.27 -15.84 -29.48
C GLN A 403 -7.05 -14.95 -29.34
N LEU A 404 -7.10 -13.72 -29.85
CA LEU A 404 -6.03 -12.73 -29.70
C LEU A 404 -5.79 -12.38 -28.23
N GLN A 405 -6.85 -12.16 -27.46
CA GLN A 405 -6.73 -11.88 -26.03
C GLN A 405 -6.12 -13.07 -25.27
N SER A 406 -6.50 -14.29 -25.62
CA SER A 406 -5.88 -15.51 -25.09
C SER A 406 -4.39 -15.59 -25.46
N ALA A 407 -4.01 -15.21 -26.68
CA ALA A 407 -2.62 -15.19 -27.11
C ALA A 407 -1.77 -14.17 -26.36
N VAL A 408 -2.31 -12.98 -26.08
CA VAL A 408 -1.63 -11.92 -25.30
C VAL A 408 -1.52 -12.29 -23.83
N THR A 409 -2.57 -12.89 -23.26
CA THR A 409 -2.63 -13.21 -21.82
C THR A 409 -1.83 -14.46 -21.48
N ASN A 410 -1.71 -15.41 -22.40
CA ASN A 410 -1.04 -16.69 -22.17
C ASN A 410 0.40 -16.69 -22.72
N PRO A 411 1.43 -16.73 -21.84
CA PRO A 411 2.83 -16.83 -22.26
C PRO A 411 3.17 -18.12 -23.02
N PHE A 412 2.39 -19.18 -22.86
CA PHE A 412 2.60 -20.49 -23.50
C PHE A 412 1.72 -20.72 -24.74
N PHE A 413 0.98 -19.69 -25.19
CA PHE A 413 0.16 -19.79 -26.39
C PHE A 413 1.04 -20.19 -27.59
N GLY A 414 0.88 -21.41 -28.09
CA GLY A 414 1.65 -21.98 -29.22
C GLY A 414 2.88 -22.83 -28.86
N LEU A 415 3.25 -22.96 -27.57
CA LEU A 415 4.41 -23.78 -27.15
C LEU A 415 4.05 -25.25 -26.85
N LEU A 416 2.79 -25.55 -26.54
CA LEU A 416 2.38 -26.86 -26.00
C LEU A 416 1.66 -27.77 -27.00
N SER A 417 1.59 -27.38 -28.28
CA SER A 417 1.00 -28.21 -29.32
C SER A 417 2.10 -28.62 -30.29
N LYS A 418 2.83 -29.68 -29.95
CA LYS A 418 3.42 -30.53 -30.99
C LYS A 418 2.22 -31.12 -31.73
N GLU A 419 2.14 -30.88 -33.02
CA GLU A 419 1.33 -31.74 -33.88
C GLU A 419 1.79 -33.17 -33.58
N ALA A 420 0.85 -34.01 -33.16
CA ALA A 420 1.00 -35.42 -33.42
C ALA A 420 1.08 -35.50 -34.95
N ALA A 421 2.29 -35.76 -35.45
CA ALA A 421 2.47 -36.22 -36.81
C ALA A 421 1.58 -37.47 -36.95
N GLU A 422 0.48 -37.31 -37.67
CA GLU A 422 -0.23 -38.43 -38.26
C GLU A 422 0.68 -38.96 -39.37
N GLU A 423 1.12 -40.20 -39.18
CA GLU A 423 1.71 -41.19 -40.11
C GLU A 423 2.62 -40.75 -41.26
#